data_AF-A0A1B8S4U6-F1
#
_entry.id   AF-A0A1B8S4U6-F1
#
_cell.length_a   1.000
_cell.length_b   1.000
_cell.length_c   1.000
_cell.angle_alpha   90.00
_cell.angle_beta   90.00
_cell.angle_gamma   90.00
#
_symmetry.space_group_name_H-M   'P 1'
#
loop_
_entity.id
_entity.type
_entity.pdbx_description
1 polymer ?
#
loop_
_entity_poly.entity_id
_entity_poly.type
_entity_poly.pdbx_seq_one_letter_code
_entity_poly.pdbx_strand_id
1 'polypeptide(L)'
;MGNEALTVFNSIFSSGSAFVYRCANDENFTMQFMAGQVEKLCGCPKSDILGNSKVSYVGLTHADDIDRVFADVDAAIEAGENWDVAYRLQRPDGSAA
;
A
#
# COMPACT_ATOMS: atom_id res chain seq x y z
N MET A 1 -17.73 17.98 -13.58
CA MET A 1 -17.18 17.36 -12.35
C MET A 1 -15.80 16.80 -12.70
N GLY A 2 -14.70 17.52 -12.45
CA GLY A 2 -13.39 17.04 -12.95
C GLY A 2 -12.13 17.62 -12.29
N ASN A 3 -12.25 18.62 -11.41
CA ASN A 3 -11.07 19.21 -10.76
C ASN A 3 -11.22 19.26 -9.22
N GLU A 4 -12.41 19.62 -8.71
CA GLU A 4 -12.64 19.67 -7.25
C GLU A 4 -12.46 18.33 -6.53
N ALA A 5 -12.96 17.24 -7.11
CA ALA A 5 -12.81 15.91 -6.51
C ALA A 5 -11.33 15.50 -6.40
N LEU A 6 -10.52 15.81 -7.41
CA LEU A 6 -9.09 15.54 -7.42
C LEU A 6 -8.33 16.47 -6.46
N THR A 7 -8.76 17.72 -6.33
CA THR A 7 -8.22 18.67 -5.35
C THR A 7 -8.47 18.20 -3.92
N VAL A 8 -9.71 17.79 -3.60
CA VAL A 8 -10.06 17.27 -2.27
C VAL A 8 -9.29 15.98 -1.97
N PHE A 9 -9.24 15.06 -2.93
CA PHE A 9 -8.45 13.83 -2.84
C PHE A 9 -6.98 14.14 -2.53
N ASN A 10 -6.35 15.00 -3.32
CA ASN A 10 -4.95 15.39 -3.09
C ASN A 10 -4.76 16.09 -1.74
N SER A 11 -5.70 16.93 -1.29
CA SER A 11 -5.61 17.62 -0.01
C SER A 11 -5.65 16.67 1.19
N ILE A 12 -6.48 15.63 1.16
CA ILE A 12 -6.58 14.65 2.25
C ILE A 12 -5.30 13.81 2.35
N PHE A 13 -4.83 13.28 1.21
CA PHE A 13 -3.66 12.40 1.20
C PHE A 13 -2.31 13.13 1.26
N SER A 14 -2.27 14.46 1.02
CA SER A 14 -1.05 15.27 1.22
C SER A 14 -0.89 15.77 2.66
N SER A 15 -1.98 15.89 3.42
CA SER A 15 -1.95 16.36 4.81
C SER A 15 -1.98 15.20 5.84
N GLY A 16 -2.58 14.07 5.48
CA GLY A 16 -2.60 12.86 6.30
C GLY A 16 -1.36 11.99 6.13
N SER A 17 -1.00 11.21 7.16
CA SER A 17 -0.02 10.12 7.03
C SER A 17 -0.71 8.90 6.41
N ALA A 18 -1.11 9.03 5.14
CA ALA A 18 -1.79 7.99 4.38
C ALA A 18 -1.40 8.04 2.90
N PHE A 19 -1.60 6.94 2.20
CA PHE A 19 -1.58 6.89 0.74
C PHE A 19 -2.67 5.95 0.25
N VAL A 20 -3.04 6.13 -1.00
CA VAL A 20 -3.91 5.22 -1.76
C VAL A 20 -3.08 4.50 -2.81
N TYR A 21 -3.52 3.31 -3.18
CA TYR A 21 -2.82 2.52 -4.17
C TYR A 21 -3.78 1.66 -5.01
N ARG A 22 -3.24 1.17 -6.13
CA ARG A 22 -3.80 0.06 -6.90
C ARG A 22 -2.68 -0.93 -7.15
N CYS A 23 -2.93 -2.20 -6.91
CA CYS A 23 -1.97 -3.28 -7.15
C CYS A 23 -2.59 -4.42 -7.97
N ALA A 24 -1.73 -5.29 -8.50
CA ALA A 24 -2.15 -6.61 -8.93
C ALA A 24 -2.34 -7.52 -7.70
N ASN A 25 -3.35 -8.39 -7.75
CA ASN A 25 -3.49 -9.46 -6.76
C ASN A 25 -2.55 -10.63 -7.15
N ASP A 26 -1.26 -10.40 -6.98
CA ASP A 26 -0.19 -11.38 -7.17
C ASP A 26 0.58 -11.59 -5.86
N GLU A 27 1.52 -12.53 -5.86
CA GLU A 27 2.36 -12.87 -4.69
C GLU A 27 3.18 -11.70 -4.11
N ASN A 28 3.28 -10.58 -4.84
CA ASN A 28 4.07 -9.41 -4.46
C ASN A 28 3.22 -8.16 -4.19
N PHE A 29 1.90 -8.24 -4.37
CA PHE A 29 1.00 -7.09 -4.48
C PHE A 29 1.59 -6.00 -5.39
N THR A 30 1.98 -6.36 -6.61
CA THR A 30 2.71 -5.47 -7.52
C THR A 30 1.98 -4.14 -7.71
N MET A 31 2.59 -3.05 -7.24
CA MET A 31 1.98 -1.72 -7.22
C MET A 31 1.94 -1.11 -8.62
N GLN A 32 0.73 -0.78 -9.09
CA GLN A 32 0.46 -0.15 -10.39
C GLN A 32 0.28 1.36 -10.26
N PHE A 33 -0.23 1.81 -9.11
CA PHE A 33 -0.43 3.22 -8.80
C PHE A 33 -0.28 3.46 -7.31
N MET A 34 0.34 4.58 -6.93
CA MET A 34 0.40 5.04 -5.54
C MET A 34 0.38 6.58 -5.49
N ALA A 35 -0.40 7.15 -4.56
CA ALA A 35 -0.48 8.59 -4.33
C ALA A 35 -0.70 8.93 -2.84
N GLY A 36 -0.10 10.02 -2.37
CA GLY A 36 -0.08 10.41 -0.96
C GLY A 36 1.33 10.31 -0.36
N GLN A 37 1.42 10.16 0.95
CA GLN A 37 2.68 10.19 1.71
C GLN A 37 3.44 8.84 1.69
N VAL A 38 3.61 8.24 0.50
CA VAL A 38 4.22 6.91 0.30
C VAL A 38 5.61 6.84 0.93
N GLU A 39 6.50 7.77 0.59
CA GLU A 39 7.91 7.73 1.02
C GLU A 39 8.05 7.90 2.53
N LYS A 40 7.21 8.77 3.11
CA LYS A 40 7.16 8.98 4.56
C LYS A 40 6.77 7.70 5.31
N LEU A 41 5.84 6.92 4.76
CA LEU A 41 5.33 5.72 5.40
C LEU A 41 6.21 4.50 5.12
N CYS A 42 6.60 4.29 3.86
CA CYS A 42 7.35 3.13 3.39
C CYS A 42 8.87 3.25 3.62
N GLY A 43 9.38 4.45 3.93
CA GLY A 43 10.81 4.69 4.16
C GLY A 43 11.68 4.61 2.90
N CYS A 44 11.08 4.54 1.71
CA CYS A 44 11.79 4.51 0.43
C CYS A 44 11.00 5.23 -0.68
N PRO A 45 11.68 5.64 -1.78
CA PRO A 45 11.03 6.32 -2.89
C PRO A 45 9.90 5.49 -3.49
N LYS A 46 8.77 6.14 -3.84
CA LYS A 46 7.66 5.44 -4.52
C LYS A 46 8.12 4.72 -5.80
N SER A 47 9.08 5.30 -6.52
CA SER A 47 9.66 4.71 -7.73
C SER A 47 10.32 3.36 -7.50
N ASP A 48 10.77 3.08 -6.28
CA ASP A 48 11.44 1.82 -5.93
C ASP A 48 10.41 0.69 -5.69
N ILE A 49 9.16 1.05 -5.38
CA ILE A 49 8.05 0.13 -5.07
C ILE A 49 7.20 -0.12 -6.31
N LEU A 50 6.92 0.92 -7.11
CA LEU A 50 6.09 0.80 -8.32
C LEU A 50 6.65 -0.25 -9.27
N GLY A 51 5.80 -1.19 -9.70
CA GLY A 51 6.20 -2.30 -10.56
C GLY A 51 7.29 -3.19 -9.96
N ASN A 52 7.45 -3.20 -8.63
CA ASN A 52 8.54 -3.89 -7.92
C ASN A 52 9.94 -3.49 -8.42
N SER A 53 10.14 -2.22 -8.78
CA SER A 53 11.38 -1.76 -9.42
C SER A 53 12.65 -2.07 -8.62
N LYS A 54 12.60 -2.03 -7.29
CA LYS A 54 13.70 -2.44 -6.39
C LYS A 54 13.21 -3.27 -5.21
N VAL A 55 11.98 -3.02 -4.74
CA VAL A 55 11.38 -3.72 -3.60
C VAL A 55 9.91 -4.01 -3.90
N SER A 56 9.43 -5.20 -3.54
CA SER A 56 8.00 -5.50 -3.60
C SER A 56 7.27 -4.93 -2.39
N TYR A 57 5.97 -4.67 -2.53
CA TYR A 57 5.20 -4.14 -1.41
C TYR A 57 5.02 -5.18 -0.29
N VAL A 58 4.89 -6.46 -0.64
CA VAL A 58 4.95 -7.58 0.33
C VAL A 58 6.29 -7.62 1.05
N GLY A 59 7.41 -7.30 0.38
CA GLY A 59 8.73 -7.19 1.02
C GLY A 59 8.85 -6.04 2.03
N LEU A 60 7.93 -5.07 2.00
CA LEU A 60 7.80 -4.03 3.03
C LEU A 60 6.81 -4.42 4.13
N THR A 61 6.11 -5.55 4.00
CA THR A 61 5.19 -6.06 5.03
C THR A 61 5.98 -6.85 6.06
N HIS A 62 5.69 -6.66 7.35
CA HIS A 62 6.36 -7.43 8.40
C HIS A 62 6.11 -8.94 8.20
N ALA A 63 7.15 -9.76 8.28
CA ALA A 63 7.09 -11.19 7.97
C ALA A 63 5.94 -11.93 8.68
N ASP A 64 5.77 -11.71 9.98
CA ASP A 64 4.69 -12.32 10.78
C ASP A 64 3.27 -11.93 10.34
N ASP A 65 3.12 -10.85 9.57
CA ASP A 65 1.81 -10.37 9.12
C ASP A 65 1.45 -10.85 7.70
N ILE A 66 2.43 -11.31 6.89
CA ILE A 66 2.24 -11.61 5.47
C ILE A 66 1.13 -12.65 5.25
N ASP A 67 1.27 -13.83 5.87
CA ASP A 67 0.33 -14.94 5.65
C ASP A 67 -1.10 -14.57 6.06
N ARG A 68 -1.23 -13.81 7.16
CA ARG A 68 -2.54 -13.33 7.63
C ARG A 68 -3.14 -12.32 6.65
N VAL A 69 -2.35 -11.37 6.14
CA VAL A 69 -2.83 -10.37 5.18
C VAL A 69 -3.33 -11.05 3.91
N PHE A 70 -2.58 -12.01 3.37
CA PHE A 70 -3.03 -12.78 2.20
C PHE A 70 -4.33 -13.53 2.48
N ALA A 71 -4.41 -14.24 3.60
CA ALA A 71 -5.62 -14.98 3.97
C ALA A 71 -6.86 -14.06 4.10
N ASP A 72 -6.71 -12.90 4.74
CA ASP A 72 -7.80 -11.94 4.93
C ASP A 72 -8.27 -11.35 3.59
N VAL A 73 -7.33 -11.01 2.69
CA VAL A 73 -7.60 -10.48 1.35
C VAL A 73 -8.27 -11.53 0.46
N ASP A 74 -7.74 -12.75 0.44
CA ASP A 74 -8.27 -13.85 -0.38
C ASP A 74 -9.70 -14.21 0.04
N ALA A 75 -9.97 -14.31 1.35
CA ALA A 75 -11.30 -14.59 1.87
C ALA A 75 -12.32 -13.50 1.45
N ALA A 76 -11.93 -12.23 1.48
CA ALA A 76 -12.82 -11.13 1.08
C ALA A 76 -13.06 -11.09 -0.43
N ILE A 77 -12.04 -11.42 -1.24
CA ILE A 77 -12.19 -11.56 -2.69
C ILE A 77 -13.14 -12.72 -3.02
N GLU A 78 -13.00 -13.87 -2.37
CA GLU A 78 -13.89 -15.02 -2.55
C GLU A 78 -15.34 -14.69 -2.17
N ALA A 79 -15.54 -13.89 -1.11
CA ALA A 79 -16.85 -13.42 -0.69
C ALA A 79 -17.43 -12.30 -1.58
N GLY A 80 -16.60 -11.64 -2.39
CA GLY A 80 -17.00 -10.46 -3.17
C GLY A 80 -17.25 -9.22 -2.32
N GLU A 81 -16.56 -9.10 -1.18
CA GLU A 81 -16.75 -8.04 -0.19
C GLU A 81 -15.51 -7.15 -0.05
N ASN A 82 -15.70 -5.99 0.59
CA ASN A 82 -14.58 -5.14 0.99
C ASN A 82 -13.92 -5.70 2.27
N TRP A 83 -12.65 -5.38 2.47
CA TRP A 83 -11.90 -5.75 3.68
C TRP A 83 -11.22 -4.54 4.33
N ASP A 84 -10.92 -4.69 5.62
CA ASP A 84 -10.07 -3.78 6.40
C ASP A 84 -9.03 -4.63 7.15
N VAL A 85 -7.76 -4.43 6.84
CA VAL A 85 -6.66 -5.24 7.34
C VAL A 85 -5.60 -4.33 7.96
N ALA A 86 -5.41 -4.46 9.27
CA ALA A 86 -4.34 -3.79 10.00
C ALA A 86 -3.10 -4.68 10.04
N TYR A 87 -1.96 -4.18 9.57
CA TYR A 87 -0.68 -4.88 9.55
C TYR A 87 0.49 -3.89 9.59
N ARG A 88 1.69 -4.39 9.90
CA ARG A 88 2.88 -3.56 10.05
C ARG A 88 3.66 -3.49 8.75
N LEU A 89 4.19 -2.30 8.46
CA LEU A 89 5.24 -2.12 7.46
C LEU A 89 6.61 -2.14 8.15
N GLN A 90 7.56 -2.85 7.56
CA GLN A 90 8.96 -2.83 7.90
C GLN A 90 9.71 -2.01 6.86
N ARG A 91 10.26 -0.87 7.27
CA ARG A 91 11.03 -0.02 6.36
C ARG A 91 12.36 -0.68 6.01
N PRO A 92 12.96 -0.38 4.84
CA PRO A 92 14.25 -0.96 4.44
C PRO A 92 15.40 -0.66 5.41
N ASP A 93 15.31 0.41 6.20
CA ASP A 93 16.29 0.78 7.23
C ASP A 93 16.09 0.04 8.56
N GLY A 94 15.10 -0.86 8.64
CA GLY A 94 14.75 -1.63 9.84
C GLY A 94 13.87 -0.88 10.85
N SER A 95 13.50 0.38 10.57
CA SER A 95 12.55 1.11 11.42
C SER A 95 11.10 0.68 11.12
N ALA A 96 10.26 0.72 12.15
CA ALA A 96 8.82 0.52 12.00
C ALA A 96 8.14 1.86 11.69
N ALA A 97 7.14 1.83 10.81
CA ALA A 97 6.29 2.97 10.49
C ALA A 97 5.12 3.11 11.47
#